data_AF-A0A3C1LWY8-F1
#
_entry.id   AF-A0A3C1LWY8-F1
#
_cell.length_a   1.000
_cell.length_b   1.000
_cell.length_c   1.000
_cell.angle_alpha   90.00
_cell.angle_beta   90.00
_cell.angle_gamma   90.00
#
_symmetry.space_group_name_H-M   'P 1'
#
loop_
_entity.id
_entity.type
_entity.pdbx_description
1 polymer ?
#
loop_
_entity_poly.entity_id
_entity_poly.type
_entity_poly.pdbx_seq_one_letter_code
_entity_poly.pdbx_strand_id
1 'polypeptide(L)'
;MNILCTLNRNYLKQLVIMLYSIEKSNPQTNFDVYIANSSLTGQDFDEIKNALNKTRFKIIDVKVPDSLFEGAPVSKRYPKEMYYRIFAAQYLPKDLDRVLYLDPDIIVLNPLDQLYSLDFNGCYLAACTHIRQNLTKINEIRLNMPKKCAYINSGIILMNLELLREQQDIKAVYQYIEKYEPFLLFPDQDVINGLYAKKTLTVNSLYYNLSDKVLRLHNLRNLDYKINIDWVRRNTVIVHYCGRNKPWKESYNGKLGIFYYETESELEAAHKISV
;
A
#
# COMPACT_ATOMS: atom_id res chain seq x y z
N MET A 1 6.43 6.56 -13.51
CA MET A 1 5.37 5.91 -12.71
C MET A 1 5.25 6.66 -11.39
N ASN A 2 4.03 7.00 -10.97
CA ASN A 2 3.79 7.77 -9.74
C ASN A 2 3.51 6.83 -8.57
N ILE A 3 4.31 6.93 -7.51
CA ILE A 3 4.19 6.15 -6.28
C ILE A 3 3.84 7.07 -5.12
N LEU A 4 2.87 6.67 -4.28
CA LEU A 4 2.56 7.37 -3.03
C LEU A 4 2.89 6.47 -1.84
N CYS A 5 3.62 7.02 -0.88
CA CYS A 5 3.89 6.38 0.40
C CYS A 5 3.50 7.32 1.55
N THR A 6 3.00 6.74 2.64
CA THR A 6 2.80 7.45 3.91
C THR A 6 3.61 6.77 5.00
N LEU A 7 4.53 7.50 5.63
CA LEU A 7 5.39 6.94 6.67
C LEU A 7 5.92 8.01 7.63
N ASN A 8 6.51 7.53 8.72
CA ASN A 8 7.35 8.30 9.64
C ASN A 8 8.79 7.74 9.63
N ARG A 9 9.68 8.37 10.40
CA ARG A 9 11.13 8.03 10.40
C ARG A 9 11.41 6.55 10.67
N ASN A 10 10.56 5.86 11.44
CA ASN A 10 10.78 4.45 11.81
C ASN A 10 10.70 3.48 10.63
N TYR A 11 10.19 3.91 9.48
CA TYR A 11 10.05 3.10 8.27
C TYR A 11 10.99 3.53 7.13
N LEU A 12 11.96 4.43 7.36
CA LEU A 12 12.87 4.88 6.30
C LEU A 12 13.68 3.74 5.69
N LYS A 13 14.25 2.86 6.52
CA LYS A 13 15.01 1.71 6.05
C LYS A 13 14.15 0.82 5.14
N GLN A 14 12.92 0.55 5.56
CA GLN A 14 11.98 -0.28 4.82
C GLN A 14 11.53 0.39 3.52
N LEU A 15 11.30 1.70 3.52
CA LEU A 15 11.02 2.49 2.33
C LEU A 15 12.15 2.35 1.30
N VAL A 16 13.42 2.51 1.72
CA VAL A 16 14.57 2.39 0.81
C VAL A 16 14.67 0.98 0.23
N ILE A 17 14.53 -0.05 1.05
CA ILE A 17 14.56 -1.46 0.59
C ILE A 17 13.42 -1.72 -0.40
N MET A 18 12.21 -1.24 -0.12
CA MET A 18 11.07 -1.34 -1.01
C MET A 18 11.35 -0.65 -2.35
N LEU A 19 11.83 0.60 -2.34
CA LEU A 19 12.13 1.36 -3.55
C LEU A 19 13.26 0.72 -4.36
N TYR A 20 14.28 0.17 -3.70
CA TYR A 20 15.32 -0.61 -4.37
C TYR A 20 14.75 -1.86 -5.07
N SER A 21 13.81 -2.59 -4.43
CA SER A 21 13.12 -3.71 -5.08
C SER A 21 12.31 -3.28 -6.31
N ILE A 22 11.69 -2.09 -6.27
CA ILE A 22 10.96 -1.50 -7.39
C ILE A 22 11.93 -1.18 -8.55
N GLU A 23 13.07 -0.57 -8.26
CA GLU A 23 14.09 -0.26 -9.27
C GLU A 23 14.53 -1.52 -10.03
N LYS A 24 14.90 -2.56 -9.26
CA LYS A 24 15.40 -3.83 -9.81
C LYS A 24 14.36 -4.53 -10.69
N SER A 25 13.10 -4.53 -10.25
CA SER A 25 12.01 -5.19 -10.96
C SER A 25 11.48 -4.38 -12.16
N ASN A 26 11.88 -3.11 -12.30
CA ASN A 26 11.39 -2.21 -13.35
C ASN A 26 12.56 -1.42 -13.98
N PRO A 27 13.51 -2.10 -14.67
CA PRO A 27 14.79 -1.52 -15.09
C PRO A 27 14.69 -0.41 -16.13
N GLN A 28 13.51 -0.14 -16.72
CA GLN A 28 13.31 0.92 -17.72
C GLN A 28 12.32 2.02 -17.29
N THR A 29 11.85 1.98 -16.04
CA THR A 29 10.85 2.92 -15.51
C THR A 29 11.46 3.95 -14.57
N ASN A 30 11.16 5.24 -14.80
CA ASN A 30 11.46 6.31 -13.85
C ASN A 30 10.28 6.50 -12.89
N PHE A 31 10.57 6.92 -11.66
CA PHE A 31 9.61 6.99 -10.56
C PHE A 31 9.56 8.39 -9.94
N ASP A 32 8.35 8.93 -9.85
CA ASP A 32 8.04 10.07 -9.00
C ASP A 32 7.43 9.53 -7.72
N VAL A 33 8.17 9.67 -6.60
CA VAL A 33 7.80 9.11 -5.30
C VAL A 33 7.35 10.23 -4.37
N TYR A 34 6.05 10.28 -4.15
CA TYR A 34 5.39 11.22 -3.26
C TYR A 34 5.37 10.64 -1.84
N ILE A 35 6.00 11.33 -0.89
CA ILE A 35 6.06 10.89 0.51
C ILE A 35 5.21 11.84 1.36
N ALA A 36 3.97 11.43 1.62
CA ALA A 36 3.06 12.16 2.50
C ALA A 36 3.40 11.87 3.97
N ASN A 37 3.78 12.90 4.71
CA ASN A 37 4.29 12.76 6.07
C ASN A 37 3.96 13.99 6.94
N SER A 38 3.90 13.76 8.27
CA SER A 38 3.74 14.80 9.29
C SER A 38 5.05 15.12 10.02
N SER A 39 6.04 14.22 9.97
CA SER A 39 7.18 14.25 10.91
C SER A 39 8.56 14.11 10.27
N LEU A 40 8.68 13.96 8.94
CA LEU A 40 9.99 13.82 8.30
C LEU A 40 10.63 15.20 8.09
N THR A 41 11.94 15.24 8.28
CA THR A 41 12.83 16.40 8.19
C THR A 41 13.62 16.39 6.88
N GLY A 42 14.28 17.50 6.54
CA GLY A 42 15.17 17.56 5.37
C GLY A 42 16.27 16.48 5.40
N GLN A 43 16.82 16.20 6.59
CA GLN A 43 17.82 15.14 6.76
C GLN A 43 17.26 13.76 6.43
N ASP A 44 16.01 13.45 6.82
CA ASP A 44 15.36 12.20 6.45
C ASP A 44 15.27 12.05 4.91
N PHE A 45 14.93 13.14 4.20
CA PHE A 45 14.85 13.13 2.75
C PHE A 45 16.22 13.02 2.07
N ASP A 46 17.26 13.60 2.66
CA ASP A 46 18.63 13.45 2.16
C ASP A 46 19.12 12.01 2.34
N GLU A 47 18.82 11.37 3.47
CA GLU A 47 19.09 9.93 3.69
C GLU A 47 18.42 9.07 2.60
N ILE A 48 17.13 9.29 2.31
CA ILE A 48 16.41 8.55 1.25
C ILE A 48 17.08 8.77 -0.11
N LYS A 49 17.35 10.03 -0.48
CA LYS A 49 17.91 10.38 -1.80
C LYS A 49 19.32 9.84 -1.98
N ASN A 50 20.12 9.77 -0.92
CA ASN A 50 21.48 9.26 -0.98
C ASN A 50 21.53 7.73 -1.06
N ALA A 51 20.49 7.04 -0.56
CA ALA A 51 20.40 5.59 -0.61
C ALA A 51 19.87 5.04 -1.95
N LEU A 52 19.31 5.89 -2.82
CA LEU A 52 18.63 5.49 -4.05
C LEU A 52 19.30 6.06 -5.31
N ASN A 53 19.02 5.44 -6.45
CA ASN A 53 19.49 5.93 -7.73
C ASN A 53 18.76 7.23 -8.13
N LYS A 54 19.45 8.36 -7.97
CA LYS A 54 18.92 9.71 -8.25
C LYS A 54 18.49 9.94 -9.70
N THR A 55 18.97 9.12 -10.65
CA THR A 55 18.54 9.20 -12.06
C THR A 55 17.19 8.53 -12.31
N ARG A 56 16.79 7.61 -11.42
CA ARG A 56 15.58 6.80 -11.53
C ARG A 56 14.46 7.26 -10.61
N PHE A 57 14.81 7.88 -9.49
CA PHE A 57 13.86 8.34 -8.47
C PHE A 57 13.89 9.84 -8.29
N LYS A 58 12.73 10.46 -8.49
CA LYS A 58 12.43 11.81 -8.01
C LYS A 58 11.65 11.71 -6.71
N ILE A 59 12.30 12.03 -5.60
CA ILE A 59 11.68 12.02 -4.26
C ILE A 59 11.03 13.36 -3.96
N ILE A 60 9.74 13.35 -3.64
CA ILE A 60 8.91 14.54 -3.44
C ILE A 60 8.34 14.52 -2.02
N ASP A 61 8.72 15.51 -1.21
CA ASP A 61 8.14 15.73 0.12
C ASP A 61 6.73 16.31 -0.04
N VAL A 62 5.72 15.59 0.46
CA VAL A 62 4.33 16.02 0.41
C VAL A 62 3.86 16.39 1.81
N LYS A 63 3.66 17.69 2.02
CA LYS A 63 3.00 18.23 3.21
C LYS A 63 1.50 18.33 2.92
N VAL A 64 0.71 17.51 3.60
CA VAL A 64 -0.73 17.53 3.45
C VAL A 64 -1.29 18.76 4.17
N PRO A 65 -2.07 19.63 3.52
CA PRO A 65 -2.59 20.84 4.13
C PRO A 65 -3.48 20.54 5.34
N ASP A 66 -3.27 21.23 6.46
CA ASP A 66 -4.10 21.06 7.67
C ASP A 66 -5.57 21.42 7.42
N SER A 67 -5.84 22.34 6.49
CA SER A 67 -7.20 22.73 6.10
C SER A 67 -8.02 21.56 5.55
N LEU A 68 -7.36 20.53 5.00
CA LEU A 68 -8.03 19.32 4.55
C LEU A 68 -8.69 18.59 5.73
N PHE A 69 -8.15 18.74 6.95
CA PHE A 69 -8.60 18.05 8.16
C PHE A 69 -9.46 18.93 9.09
N GLU A 70 -9.88 20.12 8.64
CA GLU A 70 -10.81 20.94 9.41
C GLU A 70 -12.13 20.19 9.61
N GLY A 71 -12.50 19.95 10.87
CA GLY A 71 -13.68 19.15 11.24
C GLY A 71 -13.51 17.63 11.11
N ALA A 72 -12.30 17.14 10.82
CA ALA A 72 -12.04 15.70 10.79
C ALA A 72 -12.06 15.11 12.22
N PRO A 73 -12.68 13.94 12.44
CA PRO A 73 -12.58 13.22 13.71
C PRO A 73 -11.14 12.69 13.89
N VAL A 74 -10.35 13.37 14.73
CA VAL A 74 -8.97 12.99 15.05
C VAL A 74 -8.88 12.58 16.52
N SER A 75 -8.22 11.44 16.77
CA SER A 75 -7.93 10.98 18.13
C SER A 75 -6.63 10.18 18.16
N LYS A 76 -6.17 9.78 19.36
CA LYS A 76 -5.02 8.87 19.48
C LYS A 76 -5.23 7.55 18.72
N ARG A 77 -6.49 7.11 18.58
CA ARG A 77 -6.87 5.91 17.82
C ARG A 77 -6.98 6.17 16.32
N TYR A 78 -7.25 7.41 15.92
CA TYR A 78 -7.45 7.86 14.52
C TYR A 78 -6.51 9.02 14.21
N PRO A 79 -5.22 8.73 14.01
CA PRO A 79 -4.22 9.76 13.80
C PRO A 79 -4.39 10.37 12.40
N LYS A 80 -3.97 11.63 12.21
CA LYS A 80 -4.17 12.38 10.95
C LYS A 80 -3.64 11.62 9.72
N GLU A 81 -2.59 10.84 9.91
CA GLU A 81 -1.92 10.04 8.89
C GLU A 81 -2.88 9.03 8.22
N MET A 82 -3.94 8.58 8.89
CA MET A 82 -4.93 7.69 8.27
C MET A 82 -5.63 8.37 7.08
N TYR A 83 -5.82 9.69 7.13
CA TYR A 83 -6.48 10.45 6.08
C TYR A 83 -5.58 10.68 4.87
N TYR A 84 -4.26 10.55 5.00
CA TYR A 84 -3.33 10.84 3.92
C TYR A 84 -3.57 9.91 2.74
N ARG A 85 -3.87 8.62 2.98
CA ARG A 85 -4.23 7.72 1.88
C ARG A 85 -5.65 7.92 1.38
N ILE A 86 -6.59 8.23 2.27
CA ILE A 86 -8.02 8.38 1.92
C ILE A 86 -8.20 9.57 0.98
N PHE A 87 -7.52 10.68 1.27
CA PHE A 87 -7.63 11.94 0.52
C PHE A 87 -6.44 12.21 -0.40
N ALA A 88 -5.73 11.17 -0.84
CA ALA A 88 -4.59 11.29 -1.76
C ALA A 88 -4.88 12.20 -2.96
N ALA A 89 -6.06 12.04 -3.57
CA ALA A 89 -6.51 12.82 -4.71
C ALA A 89 -6.66 14.32 -4.45
N GLN A 90 -6.91 14.71 -3.20
CA GLN A 90 -7.21 16.10 -2.83
C GLN A 90 -5.95 16.96 -2.71
N TYR A 91 -4.82 16.36 -2.32
CA TYR A 91 -3.56 17.09 -2.13
C TYR A 91 -2.47 16.76 -3.17
N LEU A 92 -2.58 15.65 -3.90
CA LEU A 92 -1.61 15.34 -4.97
C LEU A 92 -1.77 16.32 -6.16
N PRO A 93 -0.69 16.56 -6.93
CA PRO A 93 -0.73 17.52 -8.04
C PRO A 93 -1.87 17.22 -9.04
N LYS A 94 -2.50 18.27 -9.57
CA LYS A 94 -3.77 18.18 -10.32
C LYS A 94 -3.63 17.49 -11.68
N ASP A 95 -2.42 17.45 -12.23
CA ASP A 95 -2.06 16.83 -13.49
C ASP A 95 -1.84 15.32 -13.40
N LEU A 96 -1.79 14.73 -12.20
CA LEU A 96 -1.77 13.26 -12.06
C LEU A 96 -3.19 12.69 -12.24
N ASP A 97 -3.35 11.75 -13.17
CA ASP A 97 -4.57 10.95 -13.35
C ASP A 97 -4.63 9.77 -12.37
N ARG A 98 -3.47 9.19 -12.04
CA ARG A 98 -3.37 8.00 -11.18
C ARG A 98 -2.11 7.98 -10.33
N VAL A 99 -2.17 7.21 -9.24
CA VAL A 99 -1.02 6.89 -8.39
C VAL A 99 -1.14 5.47 -7.84
N LEU A 100 -0.01 4.81 -7.64
CA LEU A 100 0.06 3.54 -6.92
C LEU A 100 0.50 3.82 -5.47
N TYR A 101 -0.43 3.68 -4.54
CA TYR A 101 -0.16 3.73 -3.11
C TYR A 101 0.48 2.42 -2.65
N LEU A 102 1.59 2.52 -1.91
CA LEU A 102 2.33 1.39 -1.35
C LEU A 102 2.69 1.66 0.12
N ASP A 103 2.29 0.74 1.01
CA ASP A 103 2.88 0.66 2.35
C ASP A 103 4.36 0.24 2.24
N PRO A 104 5.25 0.73 3.12
CA PRO A 104 6.69 0.50 3.02
C PRO A 104 7.12 -0.93 3.38
N ASP A 105 6.20 -1.80 3.76
CA ASP A 105 6.42 -3.16 4.26
C ASP A 105 6.16 -4.24 3.19
N ILE A 106 6.58 -3.94 1.95
CA ILE A 106 6.45 -4.81 0.79
C ILE A 106 7.80 -5.03 0.10
N ILE A 107 7.86 -6.04 -0.75
CA ILE A 107 8.92 -6.25 -1.73
C ILE A 107 8.29 -6.50 -3.10
N VAL A 108 8.79 -5.78 -4.10
CA VAL A 108 8.37 -5.93 -5.50
C VAL A 108 9.34 -6.86 -6.21
N LEU A 109 8.83 -8.00 -6.66
CA LEU A 109 9.63 -9.07 -7.27
C LEU A 109 9.62 -9.00 -8.81
N ASN A 110 8.54 -8.51 -9.40
CA ASN A 110 8.31 -8.50 -10.84
C ASN A 110 7.72 -7.14 -11.29
N PRO A 111 7.70 -6.83 -12.61
CA PRO A 111 7.30 -5.50 -13.10
C PRO A 111 5.89 -5.07 -12.68
N LEU A 112 5.74 -3.78 -12.38
CA LEU A 112 4.49 -3.16 -11.94
C LEU A 112 3.61 -2.67 -13.08
N ASP A 113 4.11 -2.68 -14.33
CA ASP A 113 3.47 -2.04 -15.48
C ASP A 113 2.02 -2.49 -15.69
N GLN A 114 1.76 -3.80 -15.57
CA GLN A 114 0.40 -4.35 -15.72
C GLN A 114 -0.57 -3.86 -14.63
N LEU A 115 -0.10 -3.75 -13.38
CA LEU A 115 -0.92 -3.22 -12.30
C LEU A 115 -1.14 -1.72 -12.50
N TYR A 116 -0.10 -0.97 -12.84
CA TYR A 116 -0.17 0.48 -12.96
C TYR A 116 -1.03 0.96 -14.14
N SER A 117 -0.98 0.22 -15.25
CA SER A 117 -1.74 0.49 -16.48
C SER A 117 -3.15 -0.09 -16.48
N LEU A 118 -3.57 -0.76 -15.40
CA LEU A 118 -4.91 -1.34 -15.27
C LEU A 118 -6.00 -0.30 -15.57
N ASP A 119 -7.01 -0.71 -16.34
CA ASP A 119 -8.22 0.08 -16.53
C ASP A 119 -9.08 -0.01 -15.26
N PHE A 120 -9.41 1.16 -14.70
CA PHE A 120 -10.26 1.25 -13.52
C PHE A 120 -11.71 0.84 -13.79
N ASN A 121 -12.16 0.80 -15.06
CA ASN A 121 -13.54 0.47 -15.42
C ASN A 121 -14.58 1.29 -14.61
N GLY A 122 -14.32 2.60 -14.45
CA GLY A 122 -15.17 3.52 -13.68
C GLY A 122 -15.10 3.33 -12.14
N CYS A 123 -14.19 2.52 -11.63
CA CYS A 123 -13.90 2.39 -10.20
C CYS A 123 -12.94 3.48 -9.72
N TYR A 124 -12.99 3.77 -8.41
CA TYR A 124 -12.08 4.70 -7.76
C TYR A 124 -10.72 4.05 -7.49
N LEU A 125 -10.75 2.77 -7.15
CA LEU A 125 -9.60 2.03 -6.63
C LEU A 125 -9.46 0.69 -7.35
N ALA A 126 -8.25 0.16 -7.42
CA ALA A 126 -7.98 -1.25 -7.63
C ALA A 126 -7.07 -1.79 -6.52
N ALA A 127 -7.51 -2.85 -5.86
CA ALA A 127 -6.81 -3.40 -4.68
C ALA A 127 -7.09 -4.90 -4.48
N CYS A 128 -6.29 -5.53 -3.63
CA CYS A 128 -6.38 -6.97 -3.34
C CYS A 128 -7.21 -7.25 -2.09
N THR A 129 -7.89 -8.40 -2.06
CA THR A 129 -8.46 -8.94 -0.81
C THR A 129 -7.59 -10.04 -0.20
N HIS A 130 -7.48 -10.04 1.13
CA HIS A 130 -6.84 -11.10 1.93
C HIS A 130 -7.84 -11.96 2.70
N ILE A 131 -9.14 -11.66 2.59
CA ILE A 131 -10.16 -12.19 3.47
C ILE A 131 -11.08 -13.15 2.72
N ARG A 132 -11.46 -14.24 3.40
CA ARG A 132 -12.43 -15.22 2.88
C ARG A 132 -13.84 -14.62 2.92
N GLN A 133 -14.70 -15.03 1.99
CA GLN A 133 -16.11 -14.59 1.93
C GLN A 133 -16.85 -14.65 3.28
N ASN A 134 -16.65 -15.69 4.10
CA ASN A 134 -17.32 -15.78 5.42
C ASN A 134 -16.86 -14.72 6.42
N LEU A 135 -15.57 -14.37 6.41
CA LEU A 135 -15.04 -13.28 7.24
C LEU A 135 -15.39 -11.91 6.67
N THR A 136 -15.55 -11.81 5.34
CA THR A 136 -16.11 -10.63 4.68
C THR A 136 -17.50 -10.30 5.22
N LYS A 137 -18.37 -11.29 5.47
CA LYS A 137 -19.71 -11.06 6.06
C LYS A 137 -19.68 -10.35 7.42
N ILE A 138 -18.68 -10.63 8.26
CA ILE A 138 -18.53 -9.94 9.55
C ILE A 138 -18.22 -8.46 9.30
N ASN A 139 -17.31 -8.18 8.37
CA ASN A 139 -16.99 -6.80 7.98
C ASN A 139 -18.17 -6.12 7.28
N GLU A 140 -18.94 -6.83 6.45
CA GLU A 140 -20.16 -6.30 5.81
C GLU A 140 -21.15 -5.78 6.86
N ILE A 141 -21.38 -6.55 7.94
CA ILE A 141 -22.27 -6.14 9.02
C ILE A 141 -21.66 -5.00 9.84
N ARG A 142 -20.41 -5.18 10.31
CA ARG A 142 -19.70 -4.24 11.19
C ARG A 142 -19.57 -2.84 10.58
N LEU A 143 -19.37 -2.77 9.27
CA LEU A 143 -19.08 -1.55 8.53
C LEU A 143 -20.22 -1.14 7.60
N ASN A 144 -21.37 -1.83 7.66
CA ASN A 144 -22.48 -1.62 6.74
C ASN A 144 -22.04 -1.61 5.26
N MET A 145 -21.11 -2.50 4.89
CA MET A 145 -20.63 -2.57 3.52
C MET A 145 -21.72 -3.14 2.62
N PRO A 146 -21.74 -2.73 1.35
CA PRO A 146 -22.53 -3.41 0.34
C PRO A 146 -22.26 -4.92 0.30
N LYS A 147 -23.35 -5.70 0.23
CA LYS A 147 -23.29 -7.16 0.08
C LYS A 147 -22.53 -7.54 -1.20
N LYS A 148 -21.81 -8.65 -1.13
CA LYS A 148 -21.05 -9.24 -2.27
C LYS A 148 -19.88 -8.38 -2.76
N CYS A 149 -19.43 -7.41 -1.97
CA CYS A 149 -18.18 -6.71 -2.24
C CYS A 149 -17.03 -7.35 -1.46
N ALA A 150 -15.82 -7.32 -2.04
CA ALA A 150 -14.63 -7.79 -1.34
C ALA A 150 -14.22 -6.82 -0.25
N TYR A 151 -13.67 -7.35 0.86
CA TYR A 151 -12.97 -6.54 1.84
C TYR A 151 -11.48 -6.49 1.46
N ILE A 152 -11.01 -5.34 0.98
CA ILE A 152 -9.65 -5.14 0.48
C ILE A 152 -8.67 -4.83 1.59
N ASN A 153 -7.41 -5.20 1.38
CA ASN A 153 -6.29 -4.67 2.15
C ASN A 153 -5.87 -3.30 1.60
N SER A 154 -5.61 -2.33 2.48
CA SER A 154 -5.30 -0.95 2.07
C SER A 154 -3.82 -0.66 1.83
N GLY A 155 -2.93 -1.65 1.95
CA GLY A 155 -1.48 -1.41 1.82
C GLY A 155 -0.97 -1.32 0.39
N ILE A 156 -1.77 -1.76 -0.59
CA ILE A 156 -1.45 -1.65 -2.02
C ILE A 156 -2.72 -1.26 -2.74
N ILE A 157 -2.78 -0.03 -3.24
CA ILE A 157 -3.96 0.52 -3.89
C ILE A 157 -3.54 1.31 -5.11
N LEU A 158 -4.00 0.91 -6.29
CA LEU A 158 -3.99 1.79 -7.45
C LEU A 158 -5.19 2.74 -7.33
N MET A 159 -4.94 4.04 -7.40
CA MET A 159 -5.96 5.07 -7.19
C MET A 159 -6.20 5.86 -8.48
N ASN A 160 -7.48 5.97 -8.86
CA ASN A 160 -7.94 6.86 -9.93
C ASN A 160 -8.11 8.26 -9.33
N LEU A 161 -7.07 9.09 -9.44
CA LEU A 161 -7.04 10.41 -8.82
C LEU A 161 -8.00 11.37 -9.49
N GLU A 162 -8.17 11.29 -10.81
CA GLU A 162 -9.13 12.10 -11.55
C GLU A 162 -10.55 11.90 -11.02
N LEU A 163 -11.00 10.65 -10.99
CA LEU A 163 -12.35 10.30 -10.55
C LEU A 163 -12.55 10.56 -9.05
N LEU A 164 -11.53 10.31 -8.22
CA LEU A 164 -11.59 10.63 -6.79
C LEU A 164 -11.68 12.15 -6.55
N ARG A 165 -10.98 13.00 -7.32
CA ARG A 165 -11.10 14.46 -7.19
C ARG A 165 -12.51 14.94 -7.49
N GLU A 166 -13.15 14.36 -8.49
CA GLU A 166 -14.49 14.77 -8.92
C GLU A 166 -15.58 14.24 -7.98
N GLN A 167 -15.45 13.00 -7.50
CA GLN A 167 -16.58 12.28 -6.90
C GLN A 167 -16.43 12.00 -5.39
N GLN A 168 -15.25 12.22 -4.79
CA GLN A 168 -15.06 11.95 -3.37
C GLN A 168 -15.70 13.02 -2.49
N ASP A 169 -16.70 12.61 -1.70
CA ASP A 169 -17.31 13.47 -0.68
C ASP A 169 -16.54 13.38 0.64
N ILE A 170 -15.76 14.43 0.94
CA ILE A 170 -14.99 14.56 2.19
C ILE A 170 -15.90 14.52 3.42
N LYS A 171 -17.08 15.17 3.38
CA LYS A 171 -18.01 15.20 4.51
C LYS A 171 -18.59 13.83 4.78
N ALA A 172 -18.91 13.07 3.72
CA ALA A 172 -19.37 11.69 3.86
C ALA A 172 -18.31 10.79 4.53
N VAL A 173 -17.01 11.02 4.26
CA VAL A 173 -15.92 10.32 4.95
C VAL A 173 -15.91 10.62 6.44
N TYR A 174 -16.03 11.90 6.83
CA TYR A 174 -16.04 12.29 8.25
C TYR A 174 -17.26 11.74 8.99
N GLN A 175 -18.45 11.90 8.41
CA GLN A 175 -19.68 11.35 8.98
C GLN A 175 -19.62 9.83 9.12
N TYR A 176 -19.00 9.13 8.16
CA TYR A 176 -18.81 7.69 8.27
C TYR A 176 -17.87 7.33 9.43
N ILE A 177 -16.75 8.02 9.58
CA ILE A 177 -15.81 7.77 10.69
C ILE A 177 -16.49 8.03 12.03
N GLU A 178 -17.19 9.15 12.20
CA GLU A 178 -17.92 9.46 13.44
C GLU A 178 -18.97 8.39 13.77
N LYS A 179 -19.75 7.97 12.77
CA LYS A 179 -20.81 6.99 12.95
C LYS A 179 -20.29 5.59 13.28
N TYR A 180 -19.19 5.18 12.66
CA TYR A 180 -18.66 3.82 12.79
C TYR A 180 -17.45 3.72 13.73
N GLU A 181 -17.04 4.80 14.39
CA GLU A 181 -15.86 4.88 15.26
C GLU A 181 -15.69 3.66 16.18
N PRO A 182 -16.70 3.22 16.96
CA PRO A 182 -16.50 2.11 17.90
C PRO A 182 -16.13 0.80 17.18
N PHE A 183 -16.56 0.68 15.92
CA PHE A 183 -16.42 -0.49 15.09
C PHE A 183 -15.16 -0.50 14.23
N LEU A 184 -14.42 0.61 14.06
CA LEU A 184 -13.23 0.67 13.23
C LEU A 184 -12.05 -0.05 13.91
N LEU A 185 -11.68 -1.22 13.37
CA LEU A 185 -10.56 -2.05 13.84
C LEU A 185 -9.27 -1.71 13.08
N PHE A 186 -9.39 -1.38 11.79
CA PHE A 186 -8.30 -0.94 10.91
C PHE A 186 -8.73 0.36 10.24
N PRO A 187 -8.47 1.53 10.85
CA PRO A 187 -9.23 2.74 10.55
C PRO A 187 -9.32 3.15 9.09
N ASP A 188 -8.19 3.33 8.41
CA ASP A 188 -8.15 3.71 7.00
C ASP A 188 -8.76 2.63 6.09
N GLN A 189 -8.42 1.37 6.34
CA GLN A 189 -8.89 0.22 5.57
C GLN A 189 -10.41 0.04 5.70
N ASP A 190 -10.94 0.16 6.91
CA ASP A 190 -12.35 0.00 7.21
C ASP A 190 -13.19 1.13 6.60
N VAL A 191 -12.68 2.36 6.60
CA VAL A 191 -13.35 3.50 5.95
C VAL A 191 -13.38 3.31 4.43
N ILE A 192 -12.26 2.94 3.81
CA ILE A 192 -12.19 2.67 2.37
C ILE A 192 -13.16 1.55 1.98
N ASN A 193 -13.19 0.46 2.74
CA ASN A 193 -14.11 -0.65 2.48
C ASN A 193 -15.58 -0.26 2.73
N GLY A 194 -15.88 0.52 3.75
CA GLY A 194 -17.24 0.98 4.04
C GLY A 194 -17.82 1.83 2.92
N LEU A 195 -17.04 2.80 2.43
CA LEU A 195 -17.51 3.82 1.49
C LEU A 195 -17.32 3.41 0.03
N TYR A 196 -16.23 2.74 -0.30
CA TYR A 196 -15.79 2.56 -1.70
C TYR A 196 -15.79 1.12 -2.19
N ALA A 197 -16.33 0.16 -1.43
CA ALA A 197 -16.31 -1.26 -1.83
C ALA A 197 -16.98 -1.55 -3.17
N LYS A 198 -18.09 -0.88 -3.53
CA LYS A 198 -18.71 -1.00 -4.87
C LYS A 198 -17.92 -0.31 -5.99
N LYS A 199 -17.01 0.59 -5.62
CA LYS A 199 -16.16 1.39 -6.50
C LYS A 199 -14.70 0.93 -6.43
N THR A 200 -14.47 -0.33 -6.06
CA THR A 200 -13.15 -0.93 -5.96
C THR A 200 -13.08 -2.17 -6.84
N LEU A 201 -12.19 -2.14 -7.84
CA LEU A 201 -11.84 -3.29 -8.63
C LEU A 201 -10.96 -4.22 -7.79
N THR A 202 -11.34 -5.51 -7.71
CA THR A 202 -10.55 -6.49 -6.97
C THR A 202 -9.52 -7.13 -7.90
N VAL A 203 -8.25 -7.10 -7.49
CA VAL A 203 -7.14 -7.79 -8.19
C VAL A 203 -6.64 -8.98 -7.38
N ASN A 204 -5.94 -9.91 -8.06
CA ASN A 204 -5.54 -11.18 -7.47
C ASN A 204 -4.37 -11.02 -6.49
N SER A 205 -4.61 -11.36 -5.21
CA SER A 205 -3.63 -11.24 -4.14
C SER A 205 -2.42 -12.17 -4.28
N LEU A 206 -2.49 -13.25 -5.06
CA LEU A 206 -1.31 -14.08 -5.34
C LEU A 206 -0.26 -13.34 -6.18
N TYR A 207 -0.69 -12.37 -6.98
CA TYR A 207 0.19 -11.57 -7.82
C TYR A 207 0.53 -10.25 -7.14
N TYR A 208 -0.45 -9.48 -6.70
CA TYR A 208 -0.24 -8.07 -6.36
C TYR A 208 -0.29 -7.74 -4.87
N ASN A 209 -0.50 -8.72 -3.97
CA ASN A 209 -0.51 -8.47 -2.53
C ASN A 209 -0.39 -9.79 -1.73
N LEU A 210 0.68 -10.56 -1.97
CA LEU A 210 0.84 -11.88 -1.38
C LEU A 210 1.44 -11.77 0.02
N SER A 211 0.73 -12.25 1.03
CA SER A 211 1.26 -12.40 2.39
C SER A 211 1.43 -13.86 2.79
N ASP A 212 2.23 -14.15 3.82
CA ASP A 212 2.38 -15.51 4.35
C ASP A 212 1.04 -16.15 4.72
N LYS A 213 0.11 -15.34 5.23
CA LYS A 213 -1.25 -15.78 5.55
C LYS A 213 -2.00 -16.19 4.29
N VAL A 214 -1.95 -15.39 3.22
CA VAL A 214 -2.60 -15.69 1.94
C VAL A 214 -1.99 -16.96 1.34
N LEU A 215 -0.66 -17.06 1.29
CA LEU A 215 0.05 -18.24 0.79
C LEU A 215 -0.33 -19.51 1.56
N ARG A 216 -0.29 -19.46 2.89
CA ARG A 216 -0.66 -20.59 3.75
C ARG A 216 -2.11 -21.02 3.52
N LEU A 217 -3.04 -20.06 3.46
CA LEU A 217 -4.46 -20.36 3.25
C LEU A 217 -4.74 -20.92 1.85
N HIS A 218 -4.00 -20.48 0.83
CA HIS A 218 -4.06 -21.04 -0.52
C HIS A 218 -3.59 -22.50 -0.53
N ASN A 219 -2.41 -22.78 0.00
CA ASN A 219 -1.82 -24.13 0.00
C ASN A 219 -2.58 -25.14 0.87
N LEU A 220 -3.29 -24.68 1.91
CA LEU A 220 -4.18 -25.53 2.70
C LEU A 220 -5.45 -25.92 1.94
N ARG A 221 -5.81 -25.20 0.87
CA ARG A 221 -7.02 -25.44 0.07
C ARG A 221 -6.72 -26.19 -1.22
N ASN A 222 -5.55 -25.96 -1.80
CA ASN A 222 -5.14 -26.58 -3.06
C ASN A 222 -4.06 -27.63 -2.75
N LEU A 223 -4.49 -28.83 -2.39
CA LEU A 223 -3.57 -29.90 -2.01
C LEU A 223 -2.77 -30.43 -3.20
N ASP A 224 -3.40 -30.45 -4.39
CA ASP A 224 -2.80 -30.95 -5.63
C ASP A 224 -1.87 -29.94 -6.31
N TYR A 225 -2.02 -28.65 -5.98
CA TYR A 225 -1.18 -27.58 -6.52
C TYR A 225 -0.81 -26.58 -5.42
N LYS A 226 0.33 -26.83 -4.78
CA LYS A 226 0.88 -25.94 -3.77
C LYS A 226 1.84 -24.95 -4.40
N ILE A 227 1.65 -23.68 -4.07
CA ILE A 227 2.58 -22.61 -4.42
C ILE A 227 3.81 -22.72 -3.52
N ASN A 228 4.97 -22.89 -4.14
CA ASN A 228 6.28 -22.86 -3.47
C ASN A 228 6.99 -21.53 -3.73
N ILE A 229 8.17 -21.35 -3.13
CA ILE A 229 8.94 -20.09 -3.25
C ILE A 229 9.37 -19.81 -4.69
N ASP A 230 9.70 -20.83 -5.48
CA ASP A 230 10.06 -20.66 -6.90
C ASP A 230 8.89 -20.18 -7.76
N TRP A 231 7.68 -20.61 -7.44
CA TRP A 231 6.48 -20.08 -8.06
C TRP A 231 6.30 -18.62 -7.68
N VAL A 232 6.43 -18.28 -6.39
CA VAL A 232 6.29 -16.89 -5.91
C VAL A 232 7.31 -15.98 -6.61
N ARG A 233 8.58 -16.39 -6.67
CA ARG A 233 9.64 -15.61 -7.33
C ARG A 233 9.32 -15.30 -8.79
N ARG A 234 8.75 -16.26 -9.53
CA ARG A 234 8.47 -16.13 -10.97
C ARG A 234 7.15 -15.44 -11.30
N ASN A 235 6.17 -15.49 -10.39
CA ASN A 235 4.80 -15.10 -10.72
C ASN A 235 4.26 -13.97 -9.84
N THR A 236 4.64 -13.90 -8.56
CA THR A 236 4.16 -12.85 -7.68
C THR A 236 4.87 -11.54 -8.01
N VAL A 237 4.10 -10.47 -8.16
CA VAL A 237 4.60 -9.12 -8.39
C VAL A 237 4.94 -8.44 -7.07
N ILE A 238 4.06 -8.51 -6.07
CA ILE A 238 4.26 -7.86 -4.78
C ILE A 238 4.01 -8.82 -3.61
N VAL A 239 5.04 -8.98 -2.77
CA VAL A 239 4.96 -9.63 -1.47
C VAL A 239 4.74 -8.57 -0.40
N HIS A 240 3.78 -8.78 0.49
CA HIS A 240 3.40 -7.82 1.54
C HIS A 240 3.46 -8.46 2.92
N TYR A 241 4.27 -7.87 3.81
CA TYR A 241 4.48 -8.32 5.20
C TYR A 241 3.45 -7.70 6.16
N CYS A 242 2.16 -7.93 5.91
CA CYS A 242 1.06 -7.25 6.62
C CYS A 242 1.07 -7.46 8.14
N GLY A 243 0.68 -6.43 8.89
CA GLY A 243 0.45 -6.55 10.34
C GLY A 243 1.75 -6.59 11.15
N ARG A 244 1.78 -7.36 12.26
CA ARG A 244 2.90 -7.30 13.22
C ARG A 244 4.10 -8.19 12.86
N ASN A 245 3.89 -9.20 12.02
CA ASN A 245 4.88 -10.19 11.61
C ASN A 245 5.75 -9.62 10.49
N LYS A 246 6.88 -9.01 10.85
CA LYS A 246 7.77 -8.29 9.92
C LYS A 246 9.11 -8.99 9.77
N PRO A 247 9.68 -9.14 8.56
CA PRO A 247 10.92 -9.87 8.34
C PRO A 247 12.14 -9.25 9.05
N TRP A 248 12.15 -7.94 9.28
CA TRP A 248 13.20 -7.25 10.05
C TRP A 248 13.05 -7.38 11.57
N LYS A 249 12.18 -8.26 12.07
CA LYS A 249 12.07 -8.59 13.49
C LYS A 249 12.52 -10.02 13.71
N GLU A 250 13.22 -10.26 14.82
CA GLU A 250 13.67 -11.61 15.22
C GLU A 250 12.52 -12.62 15.33
N SER A 251 11.33 -12.14 15.71
CA SER A 251 10.13 -12.97 15.85
C SER A 251 9.39 -13.25 14.54
N TYR A 252 9.97 -12.89 13.39
CA TYR A 252 9.35 -13.17 12.10
C TYR A 252 9.11 -14.66 11.90
N ASN A 253 7.89 -15.01 11.52
CA ASN A 253 7.49 -16.36 11.20
C ASN A 253 6.78 -16.39 9.84
N GLY A 254 7.49 -16.81 8.81
CA GLY A 254 6.99 -16.87 7.44
C GLY A 254 8.04 -17.40 6.48
N LYS A 255 7.58 -17.84 5.30
CA LYS A 255 8.48 -18.30 4.23
C LYS A 255 8.86 -17.17 3.27
N LEU A 256 8.07 -16.09 3.24
CA LEU A 256 8.27 -14.98 2.31
C LEU A 256 9.38 -14.01 2.75
N GLY A 257 9.92 -14.15 3.97
CA GLY A 257 10.98 -13.28 4.49
C GLY A 257 12.28 -13.36 3.67
N ILE A 258 12.52 -14.49 2.98
CA ILE A 258 13.66 -14.67 2.08
C ILE A 258 13.80 -13.52 1.08
N PHE A 259 12.69 -13.02 0.53
CA PHE A 259 12.71 -11.93 -0.44
C PHE A 259 13.15 -10.59 0.16
N TYR A 260 12.79 -10.34 1.42
CA TYR A 260 13.26 -9.15 2.13
C TYR A 260 14.76 -9.25 2.42
N TYR A 261 15.22 -10.38 2.96
CA TYR A 261 16.64 -10.58 3.31
C TYR A 261 17.56 -10.52 2.09
N GLU A 262 17.16 -11.13 0.98
CA GLU A 262 17.88 -11.03 -0.30
C GLU A 262 17.98 -9.57 -0.77
N THR A 263 16.85 -8.85 -0.80
CA THR A 263 16.83 -7.45 -1.24
C THR A 263 17.67 -6.54 -0.34
N GLU A 264 17.59 -6.74 0.98
CA GLU A 264 18.40 -6.00 1.97
C GLU A 264 19.90 -6.27 1.76
N SER A 265 20.28 -7.54 1.61
CA SER A 265 21.68 -7.93 1.40
C SER A 265 22.25 -7.37 0.09
N GLU A 266 21.46 -7.37 -0.98
CA GLU A 266 21.82 -6.79 -2.27
C GLU A 266 22.01 -5.27 -2.19
N LEU A 267 21.09 -4.56 -1.52
CA LEU A 267 21.20 -3.12 -1.31
C LEU A 267 22.47 -2.75 -0.54
N GLU A 268 22.75 -3.47 0.55
CA GLU A 268 23.96 -3.27 1.35
C GLU A 268 25.24 -3.51 0.53
N ALA A 269 25.23 -4.52 -0.36
CA ALA A 269 26.34 -4.77 -1.27
C ALA A 269 26.51 -3.65 -2.31
N ALA A 270 25.41 -3.14 -2.89
CA ALA A 270 25.45 -2.05 -3.86
C ALA A 270 26.02 -0.74 -3.27
N HIS A 271 25.68 -0.43 -2.02
CA HIS A 271 26.22 0.74 -1.32
C HIS A 271 27.70 0.59 -1.00
N LYS A 272 28.19 -0.60 -0.65
CA LYS A 272 29.62 -0.84 -0.42
C LYS A 272 30.50 -0.67 -1.67
N ILE A 273 29.93 -0.87 -2.87
CA ILE A 273 30.64 -0.69 -4.14
C ILE A 273 30.67 0.79 -4.56
N SER A 274 29.77 1.62 -4.00
CA SER A 274 29.59 3.03 -4.36
C SER A 274 30.36 4.01 -3.46
N VAL A 275 31.06 3.51 -2.43
CA VAL A 275 31.92 4.25 -1.48
C VAL A 275 33.38 3.88 -1.73
#